data_AF-A0A819QPY5-F1
#
_entry.id   AF-A0A819QPY5-F1
#
_cell.length_a   1.000
_cell.length_b   1.000
_cell.length_c   1.000
_cell.angle_alpha   90.00
_cell.angle_beta   90.00
_cell.angle_gamma   90.00
#
_symmetry.space_group_name_H-M   'P 1'
#
loop_
_entity.id
_entity.type
_entity.pdbx_description
1 polymer ?
#
loop_
_entity_poly.entity_id
_entity_poly.type
_entity_poly.pdbx_seq_one_letter_code
_entity_poly.pdbx_strand_id
1 'polypeptide(L)'
;MVDPGEHVCETIKREFQEEAMCDSIDVHRINELFSNGYKVYESYVDDPRNTDNAWIETVAVNFHDETGHLTKNIHLNAGDECGKVMWCPIDHKLELYANHKDILKGVIDRLGAYW
;
A
#
# COMPACT_ATOMS: atom_id res chain seq x y z
N MET A 1 4.27 -9.74 3.89
CA MET A 1 3.42 -10.89 3.47
C MET A 1 2.30 -11.09 4.49
N VAL A 2 1.21 -11.79 4.15
CA VAL A 2 0.20 -12.18 5.18
C VAL A 2 0.78 -13.31 6.02
N ASP A 3 0.91 -13.07 7.32
CA ASP A 3 1.47 -14.07 8.24
C ASP A 3 0.47 -15.20 8.53
N PRO A 4 0.94 -16.40 8.93
CA PRO A 4 0.06 -17.51 9.25
C PRO A 4 -0.95 -17.16 10.36
N GLY A 5 -2.23 -17.14 10.01
CA GLY A 5 -3.32 -16.81 10.93
C GLY A 5 -3.61 -15.31 11.07
N GLU A 6 -2.87 -14.45 10.37
CA GLU A 6 -3.08 -13.00 10.32
C GLU A 6 -4.24 -12.65 9.36
N HIS A 7 -5.08 -11.68 9.76
CA HIS A 7 -6.07 -11.15 8.83
C HIS A 7 -5.41 -10.17 7.84
N VAL A 8 -5.86 -10.19 6.58
CA VAL A 8 -5.33 -9.30 5.51
C VAL A 8 -5.32 -7.82 5.92
N CYS A 9 -6.34 -7.36 6.65
CA CYS A 9 -6.40 -5.97 7.13
C CYS A 9 -5.31 -5.65 8.17
N GLU A 10 -4.91 -6.61 8.99
CA GLU A 10 -3.82 -6.48 9.95
C GLU A 10 -2.49 -6.42 9.21
N THR A 11 -2.28 -7.32 8.23
CA THR A 11 -1.09 -7.31 7.36
C THR A 11 -0.89 -5.96 6.69
N ILE A 12 -1.93 -5.41 6.07
CA ILE A 12 -1.83 -4.14 5.34
C ILE A 12 -1.37 -3.00 6.25
N LYS A 13 -1.91 -2.97 7.48
CA LYS A 13 -1.55 -1.96 8.46
C LYS A 13 -0.13 -2.17 8.99
N ARG A 14 0.22 -3.41 9.36
CA ARG A 14 1.55 -3.78 9.87
C ARG A 14 2.64 -3.45 8.86
N GLU A 15 2.51 -3.92 7.62
CA GLU A 15 3.52 -3.70 6.57
C GLU A 15 3.72 -2.21 6.26
N PHE A 16 2.65 -1.41 6.24
CA PHE A 16 2.79 0.04 6.07
C PHE A 16 3.53 0.70 7.25
N GLN A 17 3.27 0.25 8.48
CA GLN A 17 3.93 0.78 9.67
C GLN A 17 5.41 0.37 9.74
N GLU A 18 5.73 -0.88 9.41
CA GLU A 18 7.10 -1.42 9.45
C GLU A 18 7.98 -0.83 8.34
N GLU A 19 7.45 -0.71 7.12
CA GLU A 19 8.29 -0.38 5.95
C GLU A 19 8.29 1.09 5.55
N ALA A 20 7.27 1.86 5.97
CA ALA A 20 7.07 3.22 5.52
C ALA A 20 6.96 4.26 6.63
N MET A 21 6.88 3.89 7.91
CA MET A 21 6.73 4.82 9.03
C MET A 21 7.89 4.75 10.03
N CYS A 22 8.17 5.88 10.68
CA CYS A 22 9.02 5.92 11.86
C CYS A 22 8.18 5.62 13.12
N ASP A 23 8.79 5.05 14.16
CA ASP A 23 8.18 4.84 15.49
C ASP A 23 7.79 6.17 16.16
N SER A 24 6.67 6.77 15.73
CA SER A 24 5.91 7.76 16.51
C SER A 24 4.54 8.04 15.89
N ILE A 25 3.43 8.33 16.58
CA ILE A 25 2.93 8.30 17.98
C ILE A 25 1.38 8.42 17.90
N ASP A 26 0.84 8.96 16.80
CA ASP A 26 -0.60 9.17 16.62
C ASP A 26 -1.30 7.93 16.03
N VAL A 27 -1.38 6.89 16.86
CA VAL A 27 -2.12 5.65 16.57
C VAL A 27 -3.58 5.94 16.19
N HIS A 28 -4.15 7.03 16.69
CA HIS A 28 -5.54 7.40 16.41
C HIS A 28 -5.73 7.80 14.95
N ARG A 29 -4.89 8.71 14.42
CA ARG A 29 -4.95 9.10 12.99
C ARG A 29 -4.67 7.95 12.05
N ILE A 30 -3.74 7.07 12.41
CA ILE A 30 -3.47 5.87 11.60
C ILE A 30 -4.68 4.94 11.63
N ASN A 31 -5.27 4.69 12.80
CA ASN A 31 -6.51 3.90 12.85
C ASN A 31 -7.65 4.53 12.05
N GLU A 32 -7.76 5.86 12.08
CA GLU A 32 -8.75 6.60 11.30
C GLU A 32 -8.49 6.47 9.79
N LEU A 33 -7.25 6.65 9.33
CA LEU A 33 -6.86 6.47 7.94
C LEU A 33 -7.18 5.06 7.44
N PHE A 34 -6.84 4.05 8.25
CA PHE A 34 -7.07 2.64 7.90
C PHE A 34 -8.52 2.18 8.11
N SER A 35 -9.40 3.03 8.66
CA SER A 35 -10.82 2.70 8.83
C SER A 35 -11.64 2.85 7.54
N ASN A 36 -11.14 3.61 6.56
CA ASN A 36 -11.87 3.92 5.32
C ASN A 36 -11.06 3.57 4.07
N GLY A 37 -10.67 2.30 3.97
CA GLY A 37 -10.02 1.74 2.77
C GLY A 37 -11.03 1.18 1.79
N TYR A 38 -10.68 1.19 0.50
CA TYR A 38 -11.39 0.41 -0.50
C TYR A 38 -10.44 -0.51 -1.27
N LYS A 39 -10.93 -1.72 -1.55
CA LYS A 39 -10.18 -2.73 -2.30
C LYS A 39 -10.11 -2.32 -3.77
N VAL A 40 -8.89 -2.25 -4.29
CA VAL A 40 -8.55 -1.92 -5.69
C VAL A 40 -8.34 -3.20 -6.49
N TYR A 41 -7.69 -4.18 -5.86
CA TYR A 41 -7.26 -5.41 -6.52
C TYR A 41 -7.27 -6.57 -5.52
N GLU A 42 -7.63 -7.76 -5.99
CA GLU A 42 -7.60 -9.01 -5.23
C GLU A 42 -7.52 -10.17 -6.21
N SER A 43 -6.29 -10.59 -6.52
CA SER A 43 -6.08 -11.73 -7.40
C SER A 43 -4.61 -12.16 -7.50
N TYR A 44 -4.38 -13.10 -8.40
CA TYR A 44 -3.09 -13.60 -8.87
C TYR A 44 -2.14 -12.49 -9.36
N VAL A 45 -0.90 -12.51 -8.88
CA VAL A 45 0.18 -11.64 -9.38
C VAL A 45 1.10 -12.46 -10.28
N ASP A 46 1.35 -11.97 -11.49
CA ASP A 46 2.40 -12.51 -12.36
C ASP A 46 3.77 -12.18 -11.75
N ASP A 47 4.33 -13.15 -11.03
CA ASP A 47 5.54 -13.01 -10.23
C ASP A 47 6.55 -14.09 -10.64
N PRO A 48 7.85 -13.76 -10.79
CA PRO A 48 8.87 -14.73 -11.19
C PRO A 48 9.04 -15.92 -10.22
N ARG A 49 8.48 -15.84 -9.01
CA ARG A 49 8.47 -16.93 -8.01
C ARG A 49 7.38 -17.97 -8.27
N ASN A 50 6.44 -17.70 -9.18
CA ASN A 50 5.33 -18.60 -9.47
C ASN A 50 5.82 -19.92 -10.10
N THR A 51 5.13 -21.01 -9.76
CA THR A 51 5.33 -22.37 -10.28
C THR A 51 3.99 -23.03 -10.56
N ASP A 52 3.99 -24.22 -11.14
CA ASP A 52 2.76 -25.00 -11.40
C ASP A 52 1.94 -25.30 -10.14
N ASN A 53 2.56 -25.29 -8.96
CA ASN A 53 1.93 -25.70 -7.70
C ASN A 53 1.85 -24.59 -6.64
N ALA A 54 2.40 -23.41 -6.92
CA ALA A 54 2.42 -22.29 -5.96
C ALA A 54 2.52 -20.96 -6.71
N TRP A 55 1.71 -19.99 -6.32
CA TRP A 55 1.69 -18.65 -6.92
C TRP A 55 1.48 -17.56 -5.87
N ILE A 56 1.79 -16.32 -6.25
CA ILE A 56 1.53 -15.13 -5.45
C ILE A 56 0.13 -14.61 -5.77
N GLU A 57 -0.63 -14.29 -4.73
CA GLU A 57 -1.83 -13.46 -4.81
C GLU A 57 -1.61 -12.21 -3.96
N THR A 58 -2.31 -11.13 -4.30
CA THR A 58 -2.26 -9.90 -3.51
C THR A 58 -3.64 -9.27 -3.37
N VAL A 59 -3.85 -8.62 -2.23
CA VAL A 59 -4.97 -7.72 -1.98
C VAL A 59 -4.41 -6.31 -1.85
N ALA A 60 -4.75 -5.45 -2.81
CA ALA A 60 -4.38 -4.04 -2.75
C ALA A 60 -5.58 -3.20 -2.30
N VAL A 61 -5.39 -2.43 -1.24
CA VAL A 61 -6.38 -1.53 -0.66
C VAL A 61 -5.82 -0.12 -0.69
N ASN A 62 -6.60 0.82 -1.19
CA ASN A 62 -6.24 2.23 -1.16
C ASN A 62 -6.93 2.93 0.01
N PHE A 63 -6.12 3.58 0.86
CA PHE A 63 -6.57 4.46 1.93
C PHE A 63 -6.32 5.89 1.50
N HIS A 64 -7.41 6.63 1.25
CA HIS A 64 -7.34 7.98 0.73
C HIS A 64 -7.61 9.00 1.83
N ASP A 65 -6.76 10.01 1.92
CA ASP A 65 -6.97 11.18 2.76
C ASP A 65 -7.26 12.40 1.88
N GLU A 66 -8.54 12.63 1.62
CA GLU A 66 -9.05 13.73 0.79
C GLU A 66 -8.60 15.11 1.29
N THR A 67 -8.49 15.25 2.62
CA THR A 67 -8.22 16.54 3.27
C THR A 67 -6.74 16.82 3.47
N GLY A 68 -5.90 15.78 3.36
CA GLY A 68 -4.51 15.79 3.80
C GLY A 68 -4.34 15.88 5.32
N HIS A 69 -5.41 15.90 6.11
CA HIS A 69 -5.32 16.00 7.55
C HIS A 69 -4.68 14.74 8.13
N LEU A 70 -5.18 13.55 7.80
CA LEU A 70 -4.70 12.30 8.41
C LEU A 70 -3.22 12.03 8.10
N THR A 71 -2.76 12.40 6.90
CA THR A 71 -1.42 12.10 6.39
C THR A 71 -0.38 13.21 6.64
N LYS A 72 -0.80 14.45 6.93
CA LYS A 72 0.07 15.62 7.14
C LYS A 72 1.28 15.41 8.05
N ASN A 73 1.11 14.63 9.13
CA ASN A 73 2.15 14.43 10.15
C ASN A 73 2.73 13.01 10.12
N ILE A 74 2.50 12.25 9.04
CA ILE A 74 3.15 10.96 8.88
C ILE A 74 4.63 11.21 8.57
N HIS A 75 5.48 10.88 9.54
CA HIS A 75 6.92 10.87 9.35
C HIS A 75 7.32 9.56 8.68
N LEU A 76 7.64 9.65 7.39
CA LEU A 76 8.11 8.50 6.62
C LEU A 76 9.53 8.14 7.05
N ASN A 77 9.73 6.88 7.39
CA ASN A 77 11.04 6.28 7.60
C ASN A 77 11.04 4.91 6.94
N ALA A 78 12.12 4.57 6.26
CA ALA A 78 12.22 3.30 5.58
C ALA A 78 12.48 2.21 6.64
N GLY A 79 11.73 1.12 6.56
CA GLY A 79 11.99 -0.09 7.36
C GLY A 79 13.32 -0.73 7.01
N ASP A 80 13.70 -1.77 7.76
CA ASP A 80 14.97 -2.46 7.58
C ASP A 80 15.12 -3.11 6.19
N GLU A 81 14.01 -3.52 5.58
CA GLU A 81 13.94 -4.13 4.24
C GLU A 81 13.69 -3.09 3.12
N CYS A 82 13.56 -1.81 3.49
CA CYS A 82 13.26 -0.72 2.56
C CYS A 82 14.47 0.23 2.44
N GLY A 83 14.99 0.41 1.23
CA GLY A 83 16.14 1.30 1.03
C GLY A 83 15.81 2.78 1.22
N LYS A 84 14.64 3.22 0.75
CA LYS A 84 14.14 4.61 0.83
C LYS A 84 12.62 4.63 0.74
N VAL A 85 12.00 5.57 1.44
CA VAL A 85 10.57 5.86 1.36
C VAL A 85 10.34 7.34 1.10
N MET A 86 9.32 7.66 0.30
CA MET A 86 8.91 9.04 0.03
C MET A 86 7.46 9.10 -0.45
N TRP A 87 6.83 10.25 -0.25
CA TRP A 87 5.65 10.63 -1.02
C TRP A 87 6.06 10.85 -2.49
N CYS A 88 5.40 10.15 -3.41
CA CYS A 88 5.70 10.21 -4.84
C CYS A 88 4.50 10.76 -5.62
N PRO A 89 4.66 11.84 -6.41
CA PRO A 89 3.63 12.26 -7.37
C PRO A 89 3.36 11.15 -8.37
N ILE A 90 2.08 10.83 -8.59
CA ILE A 90 1.67 9.79 -9.52
C ILE A 90 1.78 10.33 -10.96
N ASP A 91 2.42 9.56 -11.85
CA ASP A 91 2.56 9.86 -13.27
C ASP A 91 2.62 8.55 -14.08
N HIS A 92 2.04 8.50 -15.27
CA HIS A 92 2.05 7.34 -16.16
C HIS A 92 3.47 6.86 -16.55
N LYS A 93 4.51 7.67 -16.38
CA LYS A 93 5.90 7.31 -16.65
C LYS A 93 6.58 6.60 -15.48
N LEU A 94 5.93 6.52 -14.31
CA LEU A 94 6.48 5.77 -13.18
C LEU A 94 6.74 4.32 -13.59
N GLU A 95 7.95 3.86 -13.26
CA GLU A 95 8.36 2.46 -13.35
C GLU A 95 8.25 1.89 -11.94
N LEU A 96 7.34 0.93 -11.77
CA LEU A 96 7.06 0.30 -10.49
C LEU A 96 7.22 -1.20 -10.62
N TYR A 97 7.57 -1.83 -9.51
CA TYR A 97 7.76 -3.27 -9.45
C TYR A 97 6.45 -4.03 -9.71
N ALA A 98 6.57 -5.19 -10.36
CA ALA A 98 5.46 -6.10 -10.66
C ALA A 98 4.25 -5.38 -11.28
N ASN A 99 3.05 -5.65 -10.76
CA ASN A 99 1.77 -5.12 -11.23
C ASN A 99 1.34 -3.82 -10.50
N HIS A 100 2.24 -3.16 -9.76
CA HIS A 100 1.90 -1.97 -8.97
C HIS A 100 1.36 -0.83 -9.84
N LYS A 101 1.84 -0.71 -11.07
CA LYS A 101 1.38 0.31 -12.03
C LYS A 101 -0.09 0.13 -12.40
N ASP A 102 -0.53 -1.10 -12.63
CA ASP A 102 -1.92 -1.41 -12.97
C ASP A 102 -2.86 -1.19 -11.77
N ILE A 103 -2.39 -1.54 -10.57
CA ILE A 103 -3.09 -1.26 -9.31
C ILE A 103 -3.27 0.24 -9.12
N LEU A 104 -2.20 1.04 -9.30
CA LEU A 104 -2.30 2.50 -9.22
C LEU A 104 -3.25 3.07 -10.27
N LYS A 105 -3.27 2.51 -11.48
CA LYS A 105 -4.22 2.95 -12.50
C LYS A 105 -5.67 2.77 -12.04
N GLY A 106 -5.99 1.66 -11.37
CA GLY A 106 -7.30 1.44 -10.76
C GLY A 106 -7.66 2.46 -9.66
N VAL A 107 -6.68 2.89 -8.86
CA VAL A 107 -6.86 3.96 -7.87
C VAL A 107 -7.20 5.30 -8.56
N ILE A 108 -6.42 5.65 -9.58
CA ILE A 108 -6.54 6.92 -10.30
C ILE A 108 -7.88 7.02 -11.02
N ASP A 109 -8.28 5.97 -11.73
CA ASP A 109 -9.54 5.94 -12.46
C ASP A 109 -10.72 6.11 -11.50
N ARG A 110 -10.63 5.54 -10.30
CA ARG A 110 -11.67 5.71 -9.27
C ARG A 110 -11.69 7.11 -8.67
N LEU A 111 -10.53 7.72 -8.43
CA LEU A 111 -10.42 9.07 -7.86
C LEU A 111 -10.63 10.17 -8.92
N GLY A 112 -10.67 9.83 -10.21
CA GLY A 112 -10.68 10.82 -11.28
C GLY A 112 -9.41 11.67 -11.32
N ALA A 113 -8.28 11.10 -10.89
CA ALA A 113 -7.01 11.81 -10.78
C ALA A 113 -6.25 11.83 -12.11
N TYR A 114 -5.16 12.62 -12.16
CA TYR A 114 -4.26 12.66 -13.31
C TYR A 114 -3.50 11.32 -13.50
N TRP A 115 -3.22 10.97 -14.76
CA TRP A 115 -2.36 9.86 -15.16
C TRP A 115 -1.37 10.31 -16.23
#